data_AF-A0A822F0K9-F1
#
_entry.id   AF-A0A822F0K9-F1
#
_cell.length_a   1.000
_cell.length_b   1.000
_cell.length_c   1.000
_cell.angle_alpha   90.00
_cell.angle_beta   90.00
_cell.angle_gamma   90.00
#
_symmetry.space_group_name_H-M   'P 1'
#
loop_
_entity.id
_entity.type
_entity.pdbx_description
1 polymer ?
#
loop_
_entity_poly.entity_id
_entity_poly.type
_entity_poly.pdbx_seq_one_letter_code
_entity_poly.pdbx_strand_id
1 'polypeptide(L)'
;MNLLNEPIGIQTISLAAVEDIVVWVVLAVASAFSSGGSALQGLYTLLLTMAFILIMVIIIRPIFNLIHGYYLRRENDCNVYIVVGCFLLLLIASFTTEVMGIHAFFGAFIAGLCIPRKGELVEFLSIRIELIIVEFFLPLYFANSGLKTRLNLLNTGRAWWTLVILILLASIAKIVPVTLATKLCTRKSWNYCASMGVLMNTRGIVQLVVLNIGVQLKVISPVIFAMFVLMATILTFLTSPILYLLYQRNAALKLLEESNTTTDINLAEQGEKKFEKSKEDLATISVGELGTISQNNISNEPTKINTNDSSFHIPSSHHRSTPRSFHYDERRRSTIHDNENLRRPSRMTLF
;
A
#
# COMPACT_ATOMS: atom_id res chain seq x y z
N MET A 1 5.32 14.34 4.56
CA MET A 1 4.13 13.54 4.20
C MET A 1 4.19 12.25 5.00
N ASN A 2 3.28 12.02 5.96
CA ASN A 2 3.27 10.78 6.73
C ASN A 2 2.55 9.66 5.95
N LEU A 3 3.20 9.17 4.88
CA LEU A 3 2.64 8.18 3.95
C LEU A 3 2.50 6.78 4.56
N LEU A 4 3.20 6.50 5.66
CA LEU A 4 3.21 5.19 6.31
C LEU A 4 1.83 4.79 6.87
N ASN A 5 1.01 5.78 7.21
CA ASN A 5 -0.35 5.57 7.71
C ASN A 5 -1.42 5.65 6.61
N GLU A 6 -1.02 6.00 5.38
CA GLU A 6 -1.93 6.05 4.24
C GLU A 6 -1.98 4.67 3.53
N PRO A 7 -3.14 4.27 2.97
CA PRO A 7 -3.29 2.99 2.29
C PRO A 7 -2.29 2.84 1.13
N ILE A 8 -1.90 3.94 0.48
CA ILE A 8 -0.90 3.91 -0.59
C ILE A 8 0.48 3.47 -0.07
N GLY A 9 0.89 3.92 1.12
CA GLY A 9 2.16 3.54 1.72
C GLY A 9 2.17 2.09 2.17
N ILE A 10 1.12 1.63 2.85
CA ILE A 10 1.00 0.24 3.30
C ILE A 10 1.00 -0.75 2.11
N GLN A 11 0.27 -0.41 1.05
CA GLN A 11 0.25 -1.21 -0.19
C GLN A 11 1.62 -1.23 -0.88
N THR A 12 2.29 -0.08 -0.93
CA THR A 12 3.64 0.06 -1.49
C THR A 12 4.64 -0.79 -0.72
N ILE A 13 4.66 -0.72 0.62
CA ILE A 13 5.57 -1.50 1.46
C ILE A 13 5.34 -3.00 1.28
N SER A 14 4.08 -3.42 1.17
CA SER A 14 3.74 -4.83 0.90
C SER A 14 4.26 -5.29 -0.46
N LEU A 15 4.13 -4.45 -1.49
CA LEU A 15 4.65 -4.75 -2.83
C LEU A 15 6.18 -4.80 -2.85
N ALA A 16 6.85 -3.88 -2.15
CA ALA A 16 8.30 -3.88 -1.99
C ALA A 16 8.80 -5.18 -1.31
N ALA A 17 8.08 -5.66 -0.28
CA ALA A 17 8.45 -6.91 0.38
C ALA A 17 8.37 -8.12 -0.57
N VAL A 18 7.39 -8.16 -1.48
CA VAL A 18 7.29 -9.20 -2.50
C VAL A 18 8.41 -9.07 -3.53
N GLU A 19 8.75 -7.86 -3.95
CA GLU A 19 9.90 -7.61 -4.82
C GLU A 19 11.19 -8.15 -4.21
N ASP A 20 11.45 -7.88 -2.93
CA ASP A 20 12.66 -8.33 -2.26
C ASP A 20 12.76 -9.86 -2.27
N ILE A 21 11.66 -10.58 -2.02
CA ILE A 21 11.64 -12.06 -2.13
C ILE A 21 12.07 -12.51 -3.53
N VAL A 22 11.55 -11.88 -4.58
CA VAL A 22 11.93 -12.21 -5.96
C VAL A 22 13.41 -11.93 -6.21
N VAL A 23 13.92 -10.80 -5.73
CA VAL A 23 15.33 -10.44 -5.85
C VAL A 23 16.22 -11.48 -5.17
N TRP A 24 15.85 -11.94 -3.98
CA TRP A 24 16.61 -12.98 -3.27
C TRP A 24 16.59 -14.32 -4.00
N VAL A 25 15.47 -14.71 -4.59
CA VAL A 25 15.39 -15.93 -5.41
C VAL A 25 16.29 -15.81 -6.64
N VAL A 26 16.24 -14.68 -7.36
CA VAL A 26 17.10 -14.43 -8.53
C VAL A 26 18.57 -14.45 -8.13
N LEU A 27 18.92 -13.84 -6.98
CA LEU A 27 20.28 -13.82 -6.48
C LEU A 27 20.78 -15.22 -6.08
N ALA A 28 19.93 -16.05 -5.45
CA ALA A 28 20.26 -17.43 -5.11
C ALA A 28 20.56 -18.26 -6.37
N VAL A 29 19.73 -18.10 -7.41
CA VAL A 29 19.95 -18.75 -8.72
C VAL A 29 21.25 -18.23 -9.34
N ALA A 30 21.48 -16.92 -9.38
CA ALA A 30 22.71 -16.34 -9.92
C ALA A 30 23.97 -16.83 -9.18
N SER A 31 23.90 -16.98 -7.86
CA SER A 31 24.96 -17.54 -7.03
C SER A 31 25.28 -18.98 -7.45
N ALA A 32 24.26 -19.83 -7.63
CA ALA A 32 24.44 -21.23 -8.03
C ALA A 32 25.13 -21.38 -9.40
N PHE A 33 24.88 -20.47 -10.35
CA PHE A 33 25.54 -20.47 -11.66
C PHE A 33 26.94 -19.85 -11.64
N SER A 34 27.23 -18.94 -10.70
CA SER A 34 28.52 -18.25 -10.62
C SER A 34 29.68 -19.11 -10.11
N SER A 35 29.41 -20.24 -9.46
CA SER A 35 30.41 -21.07 -8.79
C SER A 35 31.38 -21.82 -9.73
N GLY A 36 31.29 -21.64 -11.06
CA GLY A 36 32.27 -22.12 -12.04
C GLY A 36 32.44 -23.65 -12.13
N GLY A 37 31.67 -24.41 -11.36
CA GLY A 37 31.67 -25.86 -11.33
C GLY A 37 30.82 -26.48 -12.43
N SER A 38 31.02 -27.79 -12.65
CA SER A 38 30.16 -28.63 -13.49
C SER A 38 28.68 -28.46 -13.09
N ALA A 39 27.74 -28.65 -14.01
CA ALA A 39 26.29 -28.58 -13.70
C ALA A 39 25.87 -29.43 -12.47
N LEU A 40 26.59 -30.53 -12.23
CA LEU A 40 26.47 -31.38 -11.03
C LEU A 40 26.75 -30.65 -9.72
N GLN A 41 27.73 -29.74 -9.67
CA GLN A 41 28.05 -28.96 -8.48
C GLN A 41 26.95 -27.93 -8.19
N GLY A 42 26.44 -27.26 -9.24
CA GLY A 42 25.29 -26.35 -9.09
C GLY A 42 24.04 -27.09 -8.57
N LEU A 43 23.76 -28.28 -9.09
CA LEU A 43 22.67 -29.13 -8.60
C LEU A 43 22.88 -29.57 -7.15
N TYR A 44 24.11 -29.94 -6.78
CA TYR A 44 24.46 -30.30 -5.41
C TYR A 44 24.22 -29.13 -4.44
N THR A 45 24.71 -27.93 -4.75
CA THR A 45 24.48 -26.73 -3.94
C THR A 45 22.99 -26.41 -3.84
N LEU A 46 22.23 -26.50 -4.94
CA LEU A 46 20.79 -26.27 -4.92
C LEU A 46 20.05 -27.24 -4.00
N LEU A 47 20.37 -28.54 -4.09
CA LEU A 47 19.71 -29.58 -3.29
C LEU A 47 20.06 -29.44 -1.80
N LEU A 48 21.33 -29.12 -1.49
CA LEU A 48 21.79 -28.83 -0.14
C LEU A 48 21.10 -27.58 0.44
N THR A 49 20.89 -26.54 -0.37
CA THR A 49 20.15 -25.32 0.01
C THR A 49 18.70 -25.64 0.35
N MET A 50 18.03 -26.42 -0.49
CA MET A 50 16.65 -26.85 -0.25
C MET A 50 16.54 -27.69 1.02
N ALA A 51 17.46 -28.62 1.24
CA ALA A 51 17.52 -29.40 2.47
C ALA A 51 17.75 -28.52 3.70
N PHE A 52 18.65 -27.53 3.62
CA PHE A 52 18.90 -26.57 4.69
C PHE A 52 17.65 -25.75 5.05
N ILE A 53 16.95 -25.20 4.04
CA ILE A 53 15.70 -24.47 4.24
C ILE A 53 14.66 -25.37 4.90
N LEU A 54 14.54 -26.62 4.44
CA LEU A 54 13.59 -27.59 4.99
C LEU A 54 13.88 -27.89 6.46
N ILE A 55 15.14 -28.11 6.82
CA ILE A 55 15.59 -28.32 8.21
C ILE A 55 15.27 -27.08 9.07
N MET A 56 15.55 -25.89 8.57
CA MET A 56 15.27 -24.64 9.28
C MET A 56 13.77 -24.48 9.56
N VAL A 57 12.92 -24.76 8.57
CA VAL A 57 11.47 -24.59 8.70
C VAL A 57 10.81 -25.71 9.51
N ILE A 58 11.22 -26.97 9.33
CA ILE A 58 10.60 -28.14 9.97
C ILE A 58 11.13 -28.40 11.38
N ILE A 59 12.40 -28.13 11.64
CA ILE A 59 13.05 -28.49 12.92
C ILE A 59 13.29 -27.23 13.76
N ILE A 60 14.03 -26.26 13.23
CA ILE A 60 14.47 -25.11 14.01
C ILE A 60 13.31 -24.20 14.41
N ARG A 61 12.43 -23.86 13.46
CA ARG A 61 11.27 -23.01 13.73
C ARG A 61 10.35 -23.55 14.83
N PRO A 62 9.90 -24.82 14.85
CA PRO A 62 9.08 -25.31 15.94
C PRO A 62 9.83 -25.39 17.27
N ILE A 63 11.13 -25.71 17.28
CA ILE A 63 11.95 -25.68 18.50
C ILE A 63 11.94 -24.27 19.11
N PHE A 64 12.20 -23.24 18.30
CA PHE A 64 12.16 -21.85 18.75
C PHE A 64 10.78 -21.42 19.23
N ASN A 65 9.71 -21.83 18.54
CA ASN A 65 8.33 -21.57 18.98
C ASN A 65 8.01 -22.25 20.33
N LEU A 66 8.49 -23.48 20.53
CA LEU A 66 8.29 -24.24 21.77
C LEU A 66 9.02 -23.58 22.94
N ILE A 67 10.28 -23.21 22.74
CA ILE A 67 11.12 -22.50 23.72
C ILE A 67 10.45 -21.16 24.07
N HIS A 68 10.07 -20.38 23.08
CA HIS A 68 9.41 -19.09 23.29
C HIS A 68 8.11 -19.24 24.09
N GLY A 69 7.24 -20.20 23.73
CA GLY A 69 6.00 -20.46 24.46
C GLY A 69 6.21 -20.93 25.91
N TYR A 70 7.31 -21.64 26.19
CA TYR A 70 7.67 -22.07 27.54
C TYR A 70 8.13 -20.92 28.43
N TYR A 71 8.96 -20.02 27.90
CA TYR A 71 9.50 -18.89 28.67
C TYR A 71 8.48 -17.75 28.89
N LEU A 72 7.61 -17.45 27.91
CA LEU A 72 6.54 -16.46 28.09
C LEU A 72 5.58 -16.80 29.24
N ARG A 73 5.48 -18.08 29.61
CA ARG A 73 4.56 -18.54 30.65
C ARG A 73 5.15 -18.47 32.06
N ARG A 74 6.46 -18.22 32.19
CA ARG A 74 7.20 -18.43 33.45
C ARG A 74 7.73 -17.14 34.09
N GLU A 75 7.99 -16.08 33.33
CA GLU A 75 8.41 -14.76 33.86
C GLU A 75 8.29 -13.67 32.77
N ASN A 76 7.90 -12.45 33.16
CA ASN A 76 7.70 -11.28 32.29
C ASN A 76 9.01 -10.60 31.82
N ASP A 77 10.17 -11.18 32.09
CA ASP A 77 11.45 -10.61 31.65
C ASP A 77 11.95 -11.35 30.42
N CYS A 78 12.16 -10.60 29.33
CA CYS A 78 12.82 -11.07 28.12
C CYS A 78 14.15 -11.76 28.48
N ASN A 79 14.13 -13.08 28.46
CA ASN A 79 15.26 -13.87 28.95
C ASN A 79 16.45 -13.74 28.00
N VAL A 80 17.57 -13.23 28.51
CA VAL A 80 18.85 -13.03 27.78
C VAL A 80 19.25 -14.28 27.01
N TYR A 81 18.94 -15.48 27.52
CA TYR A 81 19.23 -16.75 26.84
C TYR A 81 18.54 -16.89 25.47
N ILE A 82 17.31 -16.39 25.31
CA ILE A 82 16.59 -16.47 24.02
C ILE A 82 17.21 -15.52 23.00
N VAL A 83 17.61 -14.32 23.43
CA VAL A 83 18.33 -13.36 22.59
C VAL A 83 19.66 -13.96 22.12
N VAL A 84 20.45 -14.52 23.04
CA VAL A 84 21.70 -15.22 22.71
C VAL A 84 21.45 -16.38 21.75
N GLY A 85 20.37 -17.14 21.96
CA GLY A 85 19.96 -18.22 21.05
C GLY A 85 19.65 -17.72 19.64
N CYS A 86 18.98 -16.57 19.49
CA CYS A 86 18.70 -15.96 18.18
C CYS A 86 20.00 -15.56 17.46
N PHE A 87 20.94 -14.93 18.17
CA PHE A 87 22.24 -14.58 17.60
C PHE A 87 23.07 -15.81 17.22
N LEU A 88 23.07 -16.83 18.07
CA LEU A 88 23.78 -18.09 17.79
C LEU A 88 23.18 -18.78 16.56
N LEU A 89 21.85 -18.84 16.46
CA LEU A 89 21.17 -19.37 15.28
C LEU A 89 21.55 -18.60 14.03
N LEU A 90 21.56 -17.26 14.09
CA LEU A 90 21.96 -16.40 12.98
C LEU A 90 23.38 -16.70 12.53
N LEU A 91 24.35 -16.80 13.46
CA LEU A 91 25.74 -17.08 13.14
C LEU A 91 25.94 -18.48 12.55
N ILE A 92 25.33 -19.50 13.15
CA ILE A 92 25.41 -20.88 12.66
C ILE A 92 24.80 -20.96 11.26
N ALA A 93 23.61 -20.41 11.06
CA ALA A 93 22.94 -20.42 9.76
C ALA A 93 23.77 -19.72 8.69
N SER A 94 24.33 -18.54 9.00
CA SER A 94 25.19 -17.78 8.10
C SER A 94 26.44 -18.55 7.72
N PHE A 95 27.12 -19.13 8.72
CA PHE A 95 28.32 -19.93 8.53
C PHE A 95 28.04 -21.19 7.69
N THR A 96 26.95 -21.91 7.98
CA THR A 96 26.54 -23.07 7.20
C THR A 96 26.30 -22.69 5.74
N THR A 97 25.56 -21.61 5.45
CA THR A 97 25.33 -21.21 4.05
C THR A 97 26.61 -20.81 3.32
N GLU A 98 27.56 -20.15 3.99
CA GLU A 98 28.86 -19.78 3.41
C GLU A 98 29.69 -21.01 3.03
N VAL A 99 29.73 -22.02 3.91
CA VAL A 99 30.42 -23.30 3.65
C VAL A 99 29.80 -24.06 2.47
N MET A 100 28.49 -23.88 2.23
CA MET A 100 27.77 -24.48 1.10
C MET A 100 28.03 -23.77 -0.24
N GLY A 101 28.79 -22.67 -0.25
CA GLY A 101 29.07 -21.86 -1.43
C GLY A 101 27.97 -20.85 -1.77
N ILE A 102 27.13 -20.50 -0.79
CA ILE A 102 26.08 -19.48 -0.88
C ILE A 102 26.48 -18.32 0.01
N HIS A 103 26.10 -17.09 -0.34
CA HIS A 103 26.38 -15.95 0.54
C HIS A 103 25.74 -16.09 1.93
N ALA A 104 26.53 -15.84 2.98
CA ALA A 104 26.13 -15.85 4.39
C ALA A 104 24.83 -15.09 4.72
N PHE A 105 24.52 -14.02 3.97
CA PHE A 105 23.27 -13.27 4.13
C PHE A 105 22.01 -14.13 4.00
N PHE A 106 22.03 -15.16 3.15
CA PHE A 106 20.90 -16.07 3.00
C PHE A 106 20.65 -16.88 4.27
N GLY A 107 21.70 -17.36 4.92
CA GLY A 107 21.59 -18.08 6.19
C GLY A 107 21.02 -17.19 7.29
N ALA A 108 21.54 -15.96 7.43
CA ALA A 108 21.01 -14.97 8.36
C ALA A 108 19.52 -14.66 8.12
N PHE A 109 19.13 -14.49 6.85
CA PHE A 109 17.75 -14.22 6.47
C PHE A 109 16.81 -15.37 6.83
N ILE A 110 17.18 -16.61 6.50
CA ILE A 110 16.38 -17.81 6.84
C ILE A 110 16.27 -17.97 8.36
N ALA A 111 17.36 -17.75 9.10
CA ALA A 111 17.34 -17.76 10.57
C ALA A 111 16.34 -16.74 11.12
N GLY A 112 16.34 -15.51 10.59
CA GLY A 112 15.38 -14.47 10.96
C GLY A 112 13.92 -14.87 10.68
N LEU A 113 13.64 -15.58 9.59
CA LEU A 113 12.30 -16.09 9.27
C LEU A 113 11.82 -17.19 10.23
N CYS A 114 12.74 -17.89 10.89
CA CYS A 114 12.42 -18.92 11.89
C CYS A 114 12.09 -18.34 13.27
N ILE A 115 12.47 -17.10 13.56
CA ILE A 115 12.19 -16.44 14.85
C ILE A 115 10.67 -16.14 14.95
N PRO A 116 10.01 -16.49 16.08
CA PRO A 116 8.57 -16.26 16.27
C PRO A 116 8.24 -14.77 16.21
N ARG A 117 7.34 -14.36 15.30
CA ARG A 117 6.99 -12.95 15.06
C ARG A 117 6.09 -12.30 16.12
N LYS A 118 5.56 -13.09 17.06
CA LYS A 118 4.61 -12.63 18.08
C LYS A 118 5.27 -12.70 19.46
N GLY A 119 5.12 -11.65 20.25
CA GLY A 119 5.62 -11.58 21.62
C GLY A 119 6.64 -10.46 21.82
N GLU A 120 6.93 -10.17 23.09
CA GLU A 120 7.85 -9.11 23.51
C GLU A 120 9.28 -9.32 23.00
N LEU A 121 9.67 -10.56 22.72
CA LEU A 121 11.01 -10.91 22.22
C LEU A 121 11.35 -10.15 20.92
N VAL A 122 10.46 -10.13 19.93
CA VAL A 122 10.75 -9.50 18.64
C VAL A 122 10.76 -7.99 18.76
N GLU A 123 9.87 -7.43 19.58
CA GLU A 123 9.87 -5.99 19.85
C GLU A 123 11.16 -5.56 20.54
N PHE A 124 11.57 -6.29 21.59
CA PHE A 124 12.81 -6.04 22.32
C PHE A 124 14.05 -6.20 21.44
N LEU A 125 14.13 -7.29 20.66
CA LEU A 125 15.21 -7.53 19.71
C LEU A 125 15.25 -6.43 18.64
N SER A 126 14.10 -6.10 18.06
CA SER A 126 14.00 -5.12 16.99
C SER A 126 14.48 -3.77 17.48
N ILE A 127 13.97 -3.25 18.61
CA ILE A 127 14.38 -1.94 19.12
C ILE A 127 15.90 -1.89 19.37
N ARG A 128 16.47 -2.89 20.07
CA ARG A 128 17.90 -2.87 20.42
C ARG A 128 18.81 -3.07 19.22
N ILE A 129 18.46 -4.00 18.34
CA ILE A 129 19.26 -4.30 17.15
C ILE A 129 19.11 -3.17 16.13
N GLU A 130 17.91 -2.64 15.93
CA GLU A 130 17.63 -1.54 15.02
C GLU A 130 18.43 -0.30 15.40
N LEU A 131 18.51 0.07 16.68
CA LEU A 131 19.34 1.20 17.13
C LEU A 131 20.80 1.03 16.70
N ILE A 132 21.40 -0.14 16.99
CA ILE A 132 22.79 -0.43 16.63
C ILE A 132 22.96 -0.47 15.10
N ILE A 133 22.01 -1.05 14.38
CA ILE A 133 22.08 -1.15 12.91
C ILE A 133 21.97 0.24 12.28
N VAL A 134 20.98 1.04 12.66
CA VAL A 134 20.68 2.34 12.04
C VAL A 134 21.73 3.38 12.40
N GLU A 135 22.22 3.40 13.64
CA GLU A 135 23.18 4.41 14.09
C GLU A 135 24.63 4.06 13.75
N PHE A 136 25.00 2.78 13.74
CA PHE A 136 26.40 2.36 13.57
C PHE A 136 26.66 1.62 12.26
N PHE A 137 25.97 0.49 12.03
CA PHE A 137 26.28 -0.37 10.88
C PHE A 137 25.84 0.22 9.55
N LEU A 138 24.71 0.91 9.51
CA LEU A 138 24.13 1.48 8.30
C LEU A 138 25.01 2.62 7.75
N PRO A 139 25.45 3.62 8.54
CA PRO A 139 26.39 4.63 8.08
C PRO A 139 27.72 4.03 7.64
N LEU A 140 28.25 3.05 8.39
CA LEU A 140 29.49 2.36 8.04
C LEU A 140 29.37 1.59 6.73
N TYR A 141 28.22 0.93 6.50
CA TYR A 141 27.92 0.22 5.27
C TYR A 141 27.87 1.17 4.07
N PHE A 142 27.17 2.30 4.19
CA PHE A 142 27.13 3.32 3.15
C PHE A 142 28.49 3.96 2.90
N ALA A 143 29.30 4.21 3.93
CA ALA A 143 30.65 4.72 3.77
C ALA A 143 31.54 3.74 2.99
N ASN A 144 31.54 2.47 3.37
CA ASN A 144 32.31 1.42 2.68
C ASN A 144 31.85 1.24 1.23
N SER A 145 30.54 1.19 0.99
CA SER A 145 30.02 1.04 -0.38
C SER A 145 30.25 2.29 -1.23
N GLY A 146 30.13 3.48 -0.64
CA GLY A 146 30.44 4.74 -1.29
C GLY A 146 31.91 4.79 -1.72
N LEU A 147 32.83 4.39 -0.83
CA LEU A 147 34.27 4.36 -1.14
C LEU A 147 34.63 3.35 -2.24
N LYS A 148 33.91 2.22 -2.32
CA LYS A 148 34.05 1.26 -3.43
C LYS A 148 33.50 1.78 -4.75
N THR A 149 32.66 2.82 -4.73
CA THR A 149 32.07 3.42 -5.92
C THR A 149 33.08 4.31 -6.64
N ARG A 150 33.84 3.71 -7.55
CA ARG A 150 34.86 4.41 -8.34
C ARG A 150 34.22 5.22 -9.47
N LEU A 151 33.79 6.44 -9.16
CA LEU A 151 33.21 7.36 -10.15
C LEU A 151 34.16 7.74 -11.29
N ASN A 152 35.47 7.67 -11.06
CA ASN A 152 36.48 7.90 -12.09
C ASN A 152 36.36 6.93 -13.29
N LEU A 153 35.74 5.76 -13.10
CA LEU A 153 35.47 4.82 -14.19
C LEU A 153 34.45 5.36 -15.21
N LEU A 154 33.69 6.40 -14.86
CA LEU A 154 32.64 7.01 -15.67
C LEU A 154 33.11 8.26 -16.43
N ASN A 155 34.42 8.42 -16.65
CA ASN A 155 34.99 9.64 -17.23
C ASN A 155 34.78 9.82 -18.75
N THR A 156 33.99 8.97 -19.39
CA THR A 156 33.71 9.04 -20.83
C THR A 156 32.29 9.52 -21.08
N GLY A 157 32.06 10.40 -22.05
CA GLY A 157 30.71 10.86 -22.42
C GLY A 157 29.73 9.72 -22.75
N ARG A 158 30.25 8.62 -23.34
CA ARG A 158 29.49 7.38 -23.56
C ARG A 158 28.96 6.76 -22.26
N ALA A 159 29.74 6.78 -21.19
CA ALA A 159 29.33 6.21 -19.90
C ALA A 159 28.18 7.00 -19.26
N TRP A 160 28.23 8.33 -19.35
CA TRP A 160 27.14 9.21 -18.92
C TRP A 160 25.87 9.02 -19.74
N TRP A 161 25.99 8.86 -21.06
CA TRP A 161 24.85 8.56 -21.92
C TRP A 161 24.19 7.21 -21.56
N THR A 162 25.00 6.17 -21.35
CA THR A 162 24.52 4.88 -20.87
C THR A 162 23.83 4.99 -19.52
N LEU A 163 24.35 5.81 -18.59
CA LEU A 163 23.73 6.05 -17.29
C LEU A 163 22.34 6.69 -17.43
N VAL A 164 22.18 7.69 -18.29
CA VAL A 164 20.88 8.34 -18.54
C VAL A 164 19.88 7.34 -19.12
N ILE A 165 20.29 6.56 -20.13
CA ILE A 165 19.44 5.50 -20.70
C ILE A 165 19.07 4.48 -19.63
N LEU A 166 20.02 4.08 -18.79
CA LEU A 166 19.80 3.14 -17.70
C LEU A 166 18.77 3.67 -16.71
N ILE A 167 18.86 4.94 -16.31
CA ILE A 167 17.89 5.58 -15.41
C ILE A 167 16.48 5.58 -16.03
N LEU A 168 16.37 5.99 -17.31
CA LEU A 168 15.08 6.03 -18.01
C LEU A 168 14.47 4.63 -18.14
N LEU A 169 15.27 3.66 -18.59
CA LEU A 169 14.81 2.29 -18.78
C LEU A 169 14.40 1.66 -17.46
N ALA A 170 15.19 1.83 -16.41
CA ALA A 170 14.88 1.31 -15.09
C ALA A 170 13.62 1.96 -14.49
N SER A 171 13.42 3.26 -14.72
CA SER A 171 12.21 3.97 -14.28
C SER A 171 10.98 3.48 -15.03
N ILE A 172 11.05 3.37 -16.35
CA ILE A 172 9.94 2.87 -17.19
C ILE A 172 9.59 1.42 -16.82
N ALA A 173 10.61 0.56 -16.67
CA ALA A 173 10.45 -0.84 -16.32
C ALA A 173 9.81 -1.07 -14.94
N LYS A 174 9.80 -0.06 -14.06
CA LYS A 174 9.14 -0.11 -12.75
C LYS A 174 7.81 0.61 -12.74
N ILE A 175 7.76 1.86 -13.19
CA ILE A 175 6.57 2.71 -13.12
C ILE A 175 5.45 2.14 -13.97
N VAL A 176 5.73 1.77 -15.22
CA VAL A 176 4.70 1.35 -16.17
C VAL A 176 3.97 0.08 -15.72
N PRO A 177 4.66 -1.04 -15.43
CA PRO A 177 3.97 -2.27 -15.03
C PRO A 177 3.24 -2.13 -13.70
N VAL A 178 3.82 -1.43 -12.71
CA VAL A 178 3.15 -1.21 -11.41
C VAL A 178 1.91 -0.34 -11.56
N THR A 179 2.01 0.74 -12.35
CA THR A 179 0.87 1.64 -12.62
C THR A 179 -0.24 0.88 -13.33
N LEU A 180 0.10 0.10 -14.36
CA LEU A 180 -0.87 -0.66 -15.14
C LEU A 180 -1.52 -1.76 -14.30
N ALA A 181 -0.73 -2.56 -13.58
CA ALA A 181 -1.24 -3.60 -12.68
C ALA A 181 -2.18 -3.02 -11.61
N THR A 182 -1.77 -1.91 -10.97
CA THR A 182 -2.60 -1.25 -9.96
C THR A 182 -3.89 -0.68 -10.56
N LYS A 183 -3.83 -0.15 -11.78
CA LYS A 183 -5.00 0.38 -12.49
C LYS A 183 -6.00 -0.71 -12.82
N LEU A 184 -5.52 -1.86 -13.30
CA LEU A 184 -6.34 -3.02 -13.65
C LEU A 184 -6.98 -3.67 -12.41
N CYS A 185 -6.22 -3.80 -11.31
CA CYS A 185 -6.71 -4.48 -10.10
C CYS A 185 -7.64 -3.60 -9.26
N THR A 186 -7.35 -2.30 -9.11
CA THR A 186 -8.01 -1.45 -8.11
C THR A 186 -8.94 -0.40 -8.72
N ARG A 187 -8.90 -0.19 -10.05
CA ARG A 187 -9.68 0.84 -10.79
C ARG A 187 -9.59 2.28 -10.24
N LYS A 188 -8.57 2.59 -9.43
CA LYS A 188 -8.33 3.93 -8.86
C LYS A 188 -7.91 4.96 -9.93
N SER A 189 -7.81 6.22 -9.53
CA SER A 189 -7.37 7.31 -10.42
C SER A 189 -5.96 7.05 -10.97
N TRP A 190 -5.69 7.52 -12.19
CA TRP A 190 -4.38 7.35 -12.84
C TRP A 190 -3.23 7.90 -12.01
N ASN A 191 -3.46 9.01 -11.31
CA ASN A 191 -2.48 9.61 -10.42
C ASN A 191 -2.15 8.72 -9.23
N TYR A 192 -3.15 8.07 -8.61
CA TYR A 192 -2.91 7.12 -7.52
C TYR A 192 -2.04 5.96 -8.00
N CYS A 193 -2.38 5.38 -9.16
CA CYS A 193 -1.63 4.28 -9.75
C CYS A 193 -0.20 4.71 -10.12
N ALA A 194 -0.02 5.91 -10.69
CA ALA A 194 1.28 6.47 -11.03
C ALA A 194 2.12 6.74 -9.78
N SER A 195 1.52 7.26 -8.70
CA SER A 195 2.19 7.46 -7.42
C SER A 195 2.72 6.15 -6.83
N MET A 196 1.95 5.05 -6.91
CA MET A 196 2.42 3.70 -6.53
C MET A 196 3.62 3.27 -7.37
N GLY A 197 3.57 3.46 -8.69
CA GLY A 197 4.69 3.14 -9.58
C GLY A 197 5.93 3.98 -9.32
N VAL A 198 5.76 5.27 -9.02
CA VAL A 198 6.85 6.18 -8.65
C VAL A 198 7.47 5.77 -7.31
N LEU A 199 6.65 5.44 -6.31
CA LEU A 199 7.11 4.95 -5.01
C LEU A 199 7.95 3.66 -5.14
N MET A 200 7.64 2.77 -6.09
CA MET A 200 8.45 1.57 -6.36
C MET A 200 9.83 1.85 -6.97
N ASN A 201 10.16 3.09 -7.32
CA ASN A 201 11.51 3.45 -7.80
C ASN A 201 12.50 3.74 -6.68
N THR A 202 12.04 3.88 -5.44
CA THR A 202 12.94 4.11 -4.32
C THR A 202 13.90 2.93 -4.21
N ARG A 203 15.19 3.19 -4.37
CA ARG A 203 16.25 2.20 -4.17
C ARG A 203 16.77 2.39 -2.76
N GLY A 204 16.82 1.29 -2.00
CA GLY A 204 17.23 1.26 -0.61
C GLY A 204 18.49 0.44 -0.40
N ILE A 205 18.67 0.03 0.86
CA ILE A 205 19.84 -0.74 1.30
C ILE A 205 19.91 -2.12 0.63
N VAL A 206 18.78 -2.79 0.43
CA VAL A 206 18.71 -4.15 -0.10
C VAL A 206 19.32 -4.22 -1.49
N GLN A 207 19.00 -3.27 -2.37
CA GLN A 207 19.53 -3.25 -3.73
C GLN A 207 21.05 -3.03 -3.74
N LEU A 208 21.56 -2.22 -2.80
CA LEU A 208 22.98 -1.98 -2.64
C LEU A 208 23.72 -3.24 -2.15
N VAL A 209 23.10 -4.00 -1.23
CA VAL A 209 23.60 -5.31 -0.77
C VAL A 209 23.67 -6.31 -1.92
N VAL A 210 22.59 -6.45 -2.67
CA VAL A 210 22.52 -7.34 -3.85
C VAL A 210 23.58 -6.96 -4.88
N LEU A 211 23.79 -5.66 -5.10
CA LEU A 211 24.81 -5.17 -6.03
C LEU A 211 26.24 -5.50 -5.57
N ASN A 212 26.54 -5.35 -4.28
CA ASN A 212 27.83 -5.75 -3.71
C ASN A 212 28.05 -7.26 -3.85
N ILE A 213 27.02 -8.06 -3.59
CA ILE A 213 27.06 -9.51 -3.77
C ILE A 213 27.34 -9.86 -5.24
N GLY A 214 26.63 -9.21 -6.17
CA GLY A 214 26.85 -9.43 -7.62
C GLY A 214 28.27 -9.13 -8.09
N VAL A 215 28.94 -8.14 -7.48
CA VAL A 215 30.37 -7.87 -7.74
C VAL A 215 31.27 -8.95 -7.13
N GLN A 216 30.97 -9.44 -5.92
CA GLN A 216 31.73 -10.52 -5.28
C GLN A 216 31.66 -11.82 -6.10
N LEU A 217 30.47 -12.13 -6.64
CA LEU A 217 30.24 -13.23 -7.57
C LEU A 217 30.83 -13.00 -8.97
N LYS A 218 31.48 -11.85 -9.21
CA LYS A 218 32.03 -11.41 -10.52
C LYS A 218 31.00 -11.35 -11.66
N VAL A 219 29.71 -11.36 -11.33
CA VAL A 219 28.61 -11.20 -12.29
C VAL A 219 28.51 -9.74 -12.75
N ILE A 220 28.87 -8.80 -11.86
CA ILE A 220 28.80 -7.37 -12.10
C ILE A 220 30.20 -6.76 -12.10
N SER A 221 30.53 -6.01 -13.15
CA SER A 221 31.80 -5.28 -13.22
C SER A 221 31.80 -4.03 -12.32
N PRO A 222 32.97 -3.56 -11.84
CA PRO A 222 33.05 -2.33 -11.04
C PRO A 222 32.48 -1.08 -11.72
N VAL A 223 32.50 -1.03 -13.06
CA VAL A 223 31.91 0.07 -13.84
C VAL A 223 30.39 0.04 -13.73
N ILE A 224 29.79 -1.14 -13.93
CA ILE A 224 28.34 -1.34 -13.86
C ILE A 224 27.86 -1.12 -12.43
N PHE A 225 28.63 -1.57 -11.43
CA PHE A 225 28.38 -1.27 -10.02
C PHE A 225 28.26 0.25 -9.79
N ALA A 226 29.25 1.03 -10.25
CA ALA A 226 29.21 2.48 -10.08
C ALA A 226 28.02 3.13 -10.79
N MET A 227 27.63 2.65 -11.98
CA MET A 227 26.44 3.11 -12.68
C MET A 227 25.16 2.83 -11.89
N PHE A 228 24.99 1.62 -11.35
CA PHE A 228 23.80 1.26 -10.56
C PHE A 228 23.71 2.02 -9.24
N VAL A 229 24.84 2.28 -8.57
CA VAL A 229 24.86 3.12 -7.35
C VAL A 229 24.40 4.53 -7.69
N LEU A 230 24.98 5.17 -8.72
CA LEU A 230 24.56 6.52 -9.13
C LEU A 230 23.09 6.55 -9.57
N MET A 231 22.67 5.58 -10.38
CA MET A 231 21.30 5.45 -10.84
C MET A 231 20.33 5.33 -9.66
N ALA A 232 20.65 4.50 -8.67
CA ALA A 232 19.86 4.35 -7.45
C ALA A 232 19.76 5.65 -6.66
N THR A 233 20.88 6.36 -6.46
CA THR A 233 20.91 7.64 -5.75
C THR A 233 20.07 8.69 -6.48
N ILE A 234 20.32 8.91 -7.78
CA ILE A 234 19.61 9.91 -8.59
C ILE A 234 18.11 9.61 -8.60
N LEU A 235 17.72 8.36 -8.83
CA LEU A 235 16.31 7.99 -8.92
C LEU A 235 15.59 8.14 -7.57
N THR A 236 16.24 7.80 -6.46
CA THR A 236 15.68 8.03 -5.11
C THR A 236 15.51 9.53 -4.83
N PHE A 237 16.48 10.37 -5.19
CA PHE A 237 16.35 11.83 -5.08
C PHE A 237 15.21 12.38 -5.94
N LEU A 238 15.04 11.88 -7.16
CA LEU A 238 13.96 12.29 -8.08
C LEU A 238 12.58 11.79 -7.65
N THR A 239 12.49 10.68 -6.92
CA THR A 239 11.21 10.09 -6.50
C THR A 239 10.41 11.05 -5.61
N SER A 240 11.07 11.73 -4.67
CA SER A 240 10.43 12.67 -3.74
C SER A 240 9.71 13.85 -4.44
N PRO A 241 10.37 14.66 -5.30
CA PRO A 241 9.71 15.76 -6.00
C PRO A 241 8.64 15.27 -6.99
N ILE A 242 8.86 14.16 -7.69
CA ILE A 242 7.86 13.60 -8.61
C ILE A 242 6.60 13.19 -7.85
N LEU A 243 6.76 12.55 -6.69
CA LEU A 243 5.64 12.14 -5.86
C LEU A 243 4.87 13.35 -5.32
N TYR A 244 5.57 14.40 -4.91
CA TYR A 244 4.96 15.65 -4.45
C TYR A 244 4.07 16.27 -5.53
N LEU A 245 4.56 16.37 -6.77
CA LEU A 245 3.79 16.89 -7.91
C LEU A 245 2.53 16.06 -8.20
N LEU A 246 2.64 14.73 -8.15
CA LEU A 246 1.50 13.84 -8.37
C LEU A 246 0.45 13.96 -7.25
N TYR A 247 0.88 14.17 -6.01
CA TYR A 247 -0.03 14.33 -4.87
C TYR A 247 -0.73 15.69 -4.87
N GLN A 248 -0.01 16.78 -5.18
CA GLN A 248 -0.64 18.10 -5.36
C GLN A 248 -1.72 18.07 -6.44
N ARG A 249 -1.46 17.38 -7.56
CA ARG A 249 -2.45 17.21 -8.62
C ARG A 249 -3.71 16.48 -8.13
N ASN A 250 -3.58 15.50 -7.24
CA ASN A 250 -4.73 14.81 -6.66
C ASN A 250 -5.56 15.70 -5.73
N ALA A 251 -4.91 16.53 -4.91
CA ALA A 251 -5.60 17.48 -4.06
C ALA A 251 -6.34 18.53 -4.90
N ALA A 252 -5.68 19.08 -5.92
CA ALA A 252 -6.28 20.05 -6.83
C ALA A 252 -7.50 19.47 -7.58
N LEU A 253 -7.42 18.23 -8.08
CA LEU A 253 -8.53 17.59 -8.79
C LEU A 253 -9.74 17.31 -7.88
N LYS A 254 -9.52 16.94 -6.62
CA LYS A 254 -10.63 16.79 -5.65
C LYS A 254 -11.36 18.10 -5.40
N LEU A 255 -10.61 19.20 -5.25
CA LEU A 255 -11.18 20.53 -5.07
C LEU A 255 -11.99 20.98 -6.30
N LEU A 256 -11.54 20.65 -7.51
CA LEU A 256 -12.28 20.93 -8.74
C LEU A 256 -13.57 20.09 -8.83
N GLU A 257 -13.52 18.80 -8.47
CA GLU A 257 -14.69 17.91 -8.47
C GLU A 257 -15.75 18.34 -7.44
N GLU A 258 -15.31 18.76 -6.25
CA GLU A 258 -16.18 19.29 -5.20
C GLU A 258 -16.78 20.66 -5.58
N SER A 259 -16.02 21.52 -6.24
CA SER A 259 -16.52 22.80 -6.76
C SER A 259 -17.55 22.63 -7.88
N ASN A 260 -17.35 21.66 -8.78
CA ASN A 260 -18.29 21.38 -9.87
C ASN A 260 -19.59 20.79 -9.34
N THR A 261 -19.50 19.83 -8.41
CA THR A 261 -20.69 19.22 -7.78
C THR A 261 -21.51 20.28 -7.03
N THR A 262 -20.85 21.20 -6.33
CA THR A 262 -21.52 22.31 -5.63
C THR A 262 -22.16 23.29 -6.61
N THR A 263 -21.54 23.53 -7.76
CA THR A 263 -22.10 24.40 -8.80
C THR A 263 -23.33 23.78 -9.46
N ASP A 264 -23.30 22.47 -9.74
CA ASP A 264 -24.42 21.74 -10.34
C ASP A 264 -25.64 21.69 -9.40
N ILE A 265 -25.43 21.49 -8.09
CA ILE A 265 -26.50 21.52 -7.08
C ILE A 265 -27.12 22.91 -7.01
N ASN A 266 -26.31 23.97 -6.99
CA ASN A 266 -26.82 25.35 -6.94
C ASN A 266 -27.60 25.73 -8.21
N LEU A 267 -27.18 25.25 -9.38
CA LEU A 267 -27.89 25.46 -10.64
C LEU A 267 -29.23 24.71 -10.66
N ALA A 268 -29.28 23.48 -10.12
CA ALA A 268 -30.51 22.71 -9.98
C ALA A 268 -31.52 23.39 -9.03
N GLU A 269 -31.06 23.86 -7.86
CA GLU A 269 -31.91 24.60 -6.91
C GLU A 269 -32.43 25.93 -7.48
N GLN A 270 -31.61 26.65 -8.25
CA GLN A 270 -32.05 27.87 -8.92
C GLN A 270 -33.10 27.59 -10.01
N GLY A 271 -32.96 26.48 -10.75
CA GLY A 271 -33.95 26.02 -11.71
C GLY A 271 -35.29 25.69 -11.06
N GLU A 272 -35.27 25.00 -9.92
CA GLU A 272 -36.46 24.62 -9.16
C GLU A 272 -37.18 25.85 -8.56
N LYS A 273 -36.43 26.79 -7.97
CA LYS A 273 -36.99 28.07 -7.46
C LYS A 273 -37.58 28.93 -8.58
N LYS A 274 -36.97 28.93 -9.76
CA LYS A 274 -37.49 29.66 -10.93
C LYS A 274 -38.76 29.02 -11.48
N PHE A 275 -38.87 27.69 -11.41
CA PHE A 275 -40.06 26.95 -11.81
C PHE A 275 -41.23 27.17 -10.84
N GLU A 276 -40.99 27.13 -9.53
CA GLU A 276 -42.02 27.43 -8.51
C GLU A 276 -42.51 28.87 -8.60
N LYS A 277 -41.60 29.84 -8.78
CA LYS A 277 -41.99 31.24 -9.02
C LYS A 277 -42.86 31.39 -10.28
N SER A 278 -42.54 30.65 -11.35
CA SER A 278 -43.35 30.65 -12.57
C SER A 278 -44.75 30.02 -12.38
N LYS A 279 -44.91 29.07 -11.45
CA LYS A 279 -46.23 28.53 -11.07
C LYS A 279 -47.04 29.54 -10.27
N GLU A 280 -46.42 30.26 -9.33
CA GLU A 280 -47.09 31.30 -8.55
C GLU A 280 -47.57 32.45 -9.44
N ASP A 281 -46.77 32.86 -10.41
CA ASP A 281 -47.14 33.88 -11.41
C ASP A 281 -48.31 33.41 -12.32
N LEU A 282 -48.36 32.13 -12.68
CA LEU A 282 -49.48 31.55 -13.46
C LEU A 282 -50.77 31.41 -12.63
N ALA A 283 -50.65 31.09 -11.33
CA ALA A 283 -51.79 30.99 -10.43
C ALA A 283 -52.44 32.36 -10.16
N THR A 284 -51.62 33.42 -10.07
CA THR A 284 -52.14 34.79 -9.90
C THR A 284 -52.84 35.33 -11.14
N ILE A 285 -52.41 34.95 -12.36
CA ILE A 285 -53.11 35.28 -13.61
C ILE A 285 -54.49 34.59 -13.67
N SER A 286 -54.57 33.32 -13.26
CA SER A 286 -55.84 32.56 -13.22
C SER A 286 -56.86 33.13 -12.21
N VAL A 287 -56.38 33.64 -11.06
CA VAL A 287 -57.25 34.29 -10.06
C VAL A 287 -57.71 35.69 -10.51
N GLY A 288 -56.94 36.38 -11.35
CA GLY A 288 -57.31 37.67 -11.95
C GLY A 288 -58.50 37.59 -12.93
N GLU A 289 -58.65 36.47 -13.64
CA GLU A 289 -59.77 36.25 -14.57
C GLU A 289 -61.08 35.85 -13.87
N LEU A 290 -61.04 35.35 -12.64
CA LEU A 290 -62.23 34.97 -11.86
C LEU A 290 -62.84 36.12 -11.04
N GLY A 291 -62.14 37.25 -10.90
CA GLY A 291 -62.62 38.44 -10.18
C GLY A 291 -63.56 39.36 -10.99
N THR A 292 -63.74 39.11 -12.30
CA THR A 292 -64.56 39.97 -13.18
C THR A 292 -65.82 39.29 -13.73
N ILE A 293 -66.13 38.04 -13.33
CA ILE A 293 -67.32 37.30 -13.79
C ILE A 293 -68.26 36.95 -12.62
N SER A 294 -68.51 37.91 -11.72
CA SER A 294 -69.57 37.81 -10.69
C SER A 294 -70.44 39.05 -10.64
N GLN A 295 -70.79 39.60 -11.81
CA GLN A 295 -71.98 40.43 -12.03
C GLN A 295 -72.38 40.28 -13.50
N ASN A 296 -73.20 39.29 -13.83
CA ASN A 296 -74.37 39.48 -14.70
C ASN A 296 -75.08 38.16 -15.01
N ASN A 297 -76.41 38.27 -14.94
CA ASN A 297 -77.43 37.46 -15.60
C ASN A 297 -77.83 36.10 -15.00
N ILE A 298 -78.74 36.24 -14.04
CA ILE A 298 -80.14 35.79 -14.10
C ILE A 298 -80.63 35.52 -15.55
N SER A 299 -81.11 34.32 -15.86
CA SER A 299 -82.48 34.02 -16.33
C SER A 299 -82.60 32.68 -17.09
N ASN A 300 -83.69 31.98 -16.74
CA ASN A 300 -84.51 31.06 -17.55
C ASN A 300 -84.12 29.58 -17.75
N GLU A 301 -84.93 28.76 -17.05
CA GLU A 301 -85.67 27.54 -17.45
C GLU A 301 -84.99 26.29 -18.05
N PRO A 302 -85.59 25.10 -17.80
CA PRO A 302 -84.97 23.81 -18.04
C PRO A 302 -85.34 23.24 -19.42
N THR A 303 -84.39 22.54 -20.05
CA THR A 303 -84.73 21.61 -21.14
C THR A 303 -84.02 20.28 -20.96
N LYS A 304 -84.79 19.24 -21.24
CA LYS A 304 -84.60 17.82 -20.98
C LYS A 304 -84.08 17.11 -22.24
N ILE A 305 -83.40 15.96 -22.05
CA ILE A 305 -83.22 14.81 -22.99
C ILE A 305 -82.08 15.06 -24.04
N ASN A 306 -81.14 14.16 -24.33
CA ASN A 306 -81.28 12.72 -24.58
C ASN A 306 -79.98 11.90 -24.39
N THR A 307 -80.20 10.60 -24.23
CA THR A 307 -79.27 9.47 -24.21
C THR A 307 -78.75 9.08 -25.60
N ASN A 308 -77.62 8.35 -25.59
CA ASN A 308 -77.18 7.25 -26.49
C ASN A 308 -75.67 7.39 -26.75
N ASP A 309 -74.85 6.54 -26.13
CA ASP A 309 -74.40 5.21 -26.62
C ASP A 309 -73.06 5.33 -27.33
N SER A 310 -72.01 4.75 -26.73
CA SER A 310 -71.40 3.55 -27.30
C SER A 310 -70.19 3.11 -26.45
N SER A 311 -70.33 1.87 -26.01
CA SER A 311 -69.43 0.91 -25.36
C SER A 311 -68.01 0.74 -25.92
N PHE A 312 -67.25 -0.11 -25.20
CA PHE A 312 -66.11 -0.96 -25.63
C PHE A 312 -64.69 -0.41 -25.30
N HIS A 313 -63.74 -1.12 -24.68
CA HIS A 313 -63.59 -2.48 -24.15
C HIS A 313 -62.33 -2.51 -23.22
N ILE A 314 -62.26 -3.45 -22.26
CA ILE A 314 -61.10 -3.78 -21.40
C ILE A 314 -60.58 -5.18 -21.83
N PRO A 315 -59.26 -5.47 -21.69
CA PRO A 315 -58.81 -6.59 -20.81
C PRO A 315 -57.57 -6.19 -19.96
N SER A 316 -57.58 -6.32 -18.61
CA SER A 316 -57.08 -7.44 -17.77
C SER A 316 -55.62 -7.85 -18.05
N SER A 317 -54.68 -8.02 -17.11
CA SER A 317 -54.74 -8.53 -15.71
C SER A 317 -53.36 -8.50 -15.02
N HIS A 318 -53.35 -8.45 -13.67
CA HIS A 318 -52.35 -8.96 -12.68
C HIS A 318 -50.89 -8.41 -12.74
N HIS A 319 -50.22 -8.02 -11.66
CA HIS A 319 -50.03 -8.70 -10.36
C HIS A 319 -49.63 -7.69 -9.26
N ARG A 320 -50.07 -7.97 -8.03
CA ARG A 320 -49.85 -7.20 -6.79
C ARG A 320 -48.70 -7.85 -5.99
N SER A 321 -47.78 -7.05 -5.43
CA SER A 321 -47.16 -7.32 -4.11
C SER A 321 -46.37 -6.11 -3.58
N THR A 322 -46.35 -6.03 -2.25
CA THR A 322 -46.19 -4.89 -1.33
C THR A 322 -44.74 -4.55 -0.95
N PRO A 323 -44.47 -3.34 -0.39
CA PRO A 323 -43.17 -2.96 0.16
C PRO A 323 -42.98 -3.46 1.61
N ARG A 324 -41.76 -3.90 1.95
CA ARG A 324 -41.34 -4.27 3.32
C ARG A 324 -40.82 -3.04 4.07
N SER A 325 -41.50 -2.68 5.15
CA SER A 325 -41.03 -1.81 6.23
C SER A 325 -40.11 -2.59 7.18
N PHE A 326 -38.93 -2.07 7.51
CA PHE A 326 -38.08 -2.60 8.58
C PHE A 326 -38.18 -1.72 9.83
N HIS A 327 -38.64 -2.34 10.91
CA HIS A 327 -38.69 -1.80 12.27
C HIS A 327 -37.28 -1.63 12.85
N TYR A 328 -37.06 -0.53 13.57
CA TYR A 328 -35.91 -0.32 14.45
C TYR A 328 -36.37 -0.52 15.90
N ASP A 329 -35.77 -1.47 16.61
CA ASP A 329 -36.16 -1.89 17.96
C ASP A 329 -35.30 -1.19 19.02
N GLU A 330 -35.93 -0.34 19.83
CA GLU A 330 -35.40 0.24 21.05
C GLU A 330 -35.72 -0.67 22.25
N ARG A 331 -34.73 -1.45 22.73
CA ARG A 331 -34.57 -1.74 24.18
C ARG A 331 -33.32 -2.55 24.50
N ARG A 332 -32.33 -1.89 25.10
CA ARG A 332 -31.57 -2.44 26.26
C ARG A 332 -30.94 -1.30 27.06
N ARG A 333 -31.66 -0.92 28.13
CA ARG A 333 -31.15 -0.20 29.32
C ARG A 333 -30.09 -1.07 30.02
N SER A 334 -28.89 -0.55 30.22
CA SER A 334 -28.34 -0.02 31.49
C SER A 334 -28.47 -0.96 32.70
N THR A 335 -27.33 -1.45 33.21
CA THR A 335 -26.84 -1.31 34.60
C THR A 335 -25.69 -2.30 34.82
N ILE A 336 -24.49 -1.80 35.17
CA ILE A 336 -23.66 -2.25 36.31
C ILE A 336 -22.56 -1.19 36.52
N HIS A 337 -22.73 -0.51 37.65
CA HIS A 337 -21.79 0.15 38.57
C HIS A 337 -20.66 1.09 38.13
N ASP A 338 -20.84 2.32 38.63
CA ASP A 338 -19.86 3.36 38.97
C ASP A 338 -18.81 2.96 40.04
N ASN A 339 -17.78 3.83 40.11
CA ASN A 339 -16.75 4.05 41.13
C ASN A 339 -15.54 3.10 41.10
N GLU A 340 -14.28 3.56 41.16
CA GLU A 340 -13.78 4.76 41.83
C GLU A 340 -12.38 5.17 41.28
N ASN A 341 -12.11 6.47 41.38
CA ASN A 341 -10.81 7.16 41.45
C ASN A 341 -9.53 6.30 41.61
N LEU A 342 -8.47 6.64 40.86
CA LEU A 342 -7.20 7.18 41.42
C LEU A 342 -6.10 7.39 40.35
N ARG A 343 -5.57 8.62 40.34
CA ARG A 343 -4.19 9.05 39.97
C ARG A 343 -3.76 9.15 38.49
N ARG A 344 -3.84 10.38 37.97
CA ARG A 344 -2.69 11.06 37.31
C ARG A 344 -1.63 11.43 38.39
N PRO A 345 -0.32 11.58 38.12
CA PRO A 345 0.30 12.44 37.08
C PRO A 345 1.50 11.74 36.38
N SER A 346 2.27 12.26 35.42
CA SER A 346 2.76 13.62 35.15
C SER A 346 3.26 13.70 33.70
N ARG A 347 3.06 14.86 33.07
CA ARG A 347 3.89 15.34 31.95
C ARG A 347 5.35 15.42 32.41
N MET A 348 6.29 14.97 31.58
CA MET A 348 7.66 15.46 31.63
C MET A 348 8.18 15.73 30.22
N THR A 349 8.51 16.99 30.03
CA THR A 349 9.26 17.66 28.97
C THR A 349 10.72 17.22 28.90
N LEU A 350 11.36 17.43 27.73
CA LEU A 350 12.81 17.37 27.43
C LEU A 350 13.41 15.95 27.45
N PHE A 351 14.08 15.42 26.41
CA PHE A 351 14.87 15.96 25.30
C PHE A 351 14.57 15.25 23.99
#